data_AF-A0AAD6V9E0-F1
#
_entry.id   AF-A0AAD6V9E0-F1
#
_cell.length_a   1.000
_cell.length_b   1.000
_cell.length_c   1.000
_cell.angle_alpha   90.00
_cell.angle_beta   90.00
_cell.angle_gamma   90.00
#
_symmetry.space_group_name_H-M   'P 1'
#
loop_
_entity.id
_entity.type
_entity.pdbx_description
1 polymer ?
#
loop_
_entity_poly.entity_id
_entity_poly.type
_entity_poly.pdbx_seq_one_letter_code
_entity_poly.pdbx_strand_id
1 'polypeptide(L)'
;MWSADMHAKRAITRVCKTWYRIGVEFLYENVILRSIGQLPAFVRILETRRELASFVRRLEVSCVIPRGYGLLFSTELEKLFNLCPSLSHFTY
;
A
#
# COMPACT_ATOMS: atom_id res chain seq x y z
N MET A 1 -11.07 -3.87 -15.00
CA MET A 1 -10.18 -2.91 -15.69
C MET A 1 -8.97 -2.46 -14.85
N TRP A 2 -8.62 -3.15 -13.74
CA TRP A 2 -7.51 -2.78 -12.85
C TRP A 2 -6.21 -3.59 -13.08
N SER A 3 -6.34 -4.81 -13.62
CA SER A 3 -5.20 -5.68 -13.92
C SER A 3 -4.28 -5.10 -14.99
N ALA A 4 -4.83 -4.56 -16.08
CA ALA A 4 -4.05 -3.99 -17.18
C ALA A 4 -3.19 -2.78 -16.74
N ASP A 5 -3.76 -1.89 -15.93
CA ASP A 5 -3.04 -0.73 -15.35
C ASP A 5 -1.88 -1.18 -14.45
N MET A 6 -2.13 -2.18 -13.59
CA MET A 6 -1.10 -2.74 -12.72
C MET A 6 0.02 -3.47 -13.49
N HIS A 7 -0.31 -4.14 -14.60
CA HIS A 7 0.69 -4.74 -15.49
C HIS A 7 1.56 -3.68 -16.18
N ALA A 8 0.96 -2.60 -16.67
CA ALA A 8 1.68 -1.49 -17.28
C ALA A 8 2.64 -0.82 -16.29
N LYS A 9 2.15 -0.50 -15.07
CA LYS A 9 2.97 0.09 -14.00
C LYS A 9 4.18 -0.79 -13.64
N ARG A 10 3.97 -2.11 -13.56
CA ARG A 10 5.05 -3.08 -13.31
C ARG A 10 6.02 -3.24 -14.48
N ALA A 11 5.56 -3.09 -15.71
CA ALA A 11 6.44 -3.14 -16.88
C ALA A 11 7.42 -1.95 -16.88
N ILE A 12 6.90 -0.76 -16.56
CA ILE A 12 7.69 0.49 -16.51
C ILE A 12 8.80 0.40 -15.45
N THR A 13 8.52 -0.16 -14.27
CA THR A 13 9.54 -0.28 -13.21
C THR A 13 10.71 -1.20 -13.57
N ARG A 14 10.61 -2.00 -14.64
CA ARG A 14 11.63 -2.97 -15.06
C ARG A 14 12.55 -2.47 -16.18
N VAL A 15 12.32 -1.28 -16.73
CA VAL A 15 13.08 -0.76 -17.90
C VAL A 15 14.51 -0.35 -17.51
N CYS A 16 14.66 0.58 -16.57
CA CYS A 16 15.94 1.01 -16.03
C CYS A 16 15.79 1.64 -14.64
N LYS A 17 16.89 2.02 -13.97
CA LYS A 17 16.87 2.62 -12.63
C LYS A 17 16.04 3.91 -12.55
N THR A 18 16.07 4.74 -13.58
CA THR A 18 15.28 5.98 -13.64
C THR A 18 13.79 5.67 -13.71
N TRP A 19 13.39 4.75 -14.59
CA TRP A 19 12.00 4.31 -14.72
C TRP A 19 11.51 3.54 -13.50
N TYR A 20 12.40 2.81 -12.81
CA TYR A 20 12.09 2.22 -11.51
C TYR A 20 11.72 3.28 -10.48
N ARG A 21 12.55 4.34 -10.35
CA ARG A 21 12.29 5.43 -9.39
C ARG A 21 10.96 6.11 -9.65
N ILE A 22 10.65 6.39 -10.91
CA ILE A 22 9.38 7.04 -11.29
C ILE A 22 8.20 6.06 -11.11
N GLY A 23 8.35 4.83 -11.57
CA GLY A 23 7.28 3.83 -11.53
C GLY A 23 6.94 3.34 -10.13
N VAL A 24 7.90 3.33 -9.19
CA VAL A 24 7.65 2.89 -7.81
C VAL A 24 6.70 3.85 -7.09
N GLU A 25 6.82 5.16 -7.34
CA GLU A 25 5.88 6.16 -6.80
C GLU A 25 4.45 5.87 -7.29
N PHE A 26 4.27 5.72 -8.60
CA PHE A 26 2.95 5.39 -9.19
C PHE A 26 2.38 4.04 -8.75
N LEU A 27 3.24 3.08 -8.42
CA LEU A 27 2.83 1.75 -7.95
C LEU A 27 2.31 1.80 -6.52
N TYR A 28 2.92 2.63 -5.66
CA TYR A 28 2.57 2.74 -4.25
C TYR A 28 1.54 3.85 -3.97
N GLU A 29 1.24 4.72 -4.94
CA GLU A 29 0.26 5.79 -4.78
C GLU A 29 -1.13 5.30 -4.34
N ASN A 30 -1.58 4.19 -4.92
CA ASN A 30 -2.90 3.61 -4.68
C ASN A 30 -2.75 2.15 -4.26
N VAL A 31 -2.95 1.89 -2.97
CA VAL A 31 -2.79 0.57 -2.36
C VAL A 31 -4.16 -0.04 -2.07
N ILE A 32 -4.42 -1.23 -2.60
CA ILE A 32 -5.64 -2.00 -2.29
C ILE A 32 -5.23 -3.28 -1.57
N LEU A 33 -5.70 -3.43 -0.34
CA LEU A 33 -5.53 -4.62 0.48
C LEU A 33 -6.79 -5.49 0.36
N ARG A 34 -6.62 -6.69 -0.17
CA ARG A 34 -7.66 -7.70 -0.43
C ARG A 34 -7.68 -8.84 0.57
N SER A 35 -6.76 -8.85 1.53
CA SER A 35 -6.80 -9.79 2.66
C SER A 35 -6.28 -9.16 3.94
N ILE A 36 -6.79 -9.63 5.08
CA ILE A 36 -6.45 -9.11 6.41
C ILE A 36 -4.95 -9.18 6.70
N GLY A 37 -4.26 -10.21 6.18
CA GLY A 37 -2.82 -10.38 6.36
C GLY A 37 -1.96 -9.41 5.54
N GLN A 38 -2.53 -8.74 4.52
CA GLN A 38 -1.77 -7.79 3.72
C GLN A 38 -1.50 -6.49 4.48
N LEU A 39 -2.36 -6.07 5.41
CA LEU A 39 -2.13 -4.87 6.21
C LEU A 39 -0.85 -4.97 7.07
N PRO A 40 -0.69 -5.95 7.98
CA PRO A 40 0.54 -6.08 8.77
C PRO A 40 1.78 -6.35 7.91
N ALA A 41 1.63 -7.11 6.82
CA ALA A 41 2.73 -7.33 5.88
C ALA A 41 3.18 -6.02 5.20
N PHE A 42 2.22 -5.16 4.84
CA PHE A 42 2.47 -3.87 4.23
C PHE A 42 3.10 -2.89 5.22
N VAL A 43 2.60 -2.81 6.46
CA VAL A 43 3.21 -2.03 7.54
C VAL A 43 4.69 -2.40 7.71
N ARG A 44 5.00 -3.69 7.81
CA ARG A 44 6.40 -4.17 7.93
C ARG A 44 7.29 -3.74 6.75
N ILE A 45 6.75 -3.71 5.53
CA ILE A 45 7.47 -3.22 4.36
C ILE A 45 7.77 -1.73 4.52
N LEU A 46 6.79 -0.92 4.94
CA LEU A 46 6.95 0.53 5.12
C LEU A 46 7.89 0.88 6.28
N GLU A 47 7.91 0.08 7.35
CA GLU A 47 8.88 0.23 8.44
C GLU A 47 10.32 0.00 7.95
N THR A 48 10.51 -0.94 7.03
CA THR A 48 11.84 -1.26 6.46
C THR A 48 12.24 -0.29 5.35
N ARG A 49 11.27 0.23 4.59
CA ARG A 49 11.45 1.11 3.43
C ARG A 49 10.60 2.35 3.57
N ARG A 50 11.02 3.25 4.47
CA ARG A 50 10.25 4.46 4.82
C ARG A 50 10.03 5.40 3.64
N GLU A 51 10.90 5.36 2.64
CA GLU A 51 10.74 6.12 1.39
C GLU A 51 9.50 5.71 0.58
N LEU A 52 8.99 4.48 0.76
CA LEU A 52 7.77 4.05 0.10
C LEU A 52 6.52 4.61 0.77
N ALA A 53 6.61 4.94 2.07
CA ALA A 53 5.46 5.40 2.85
C ALA A 53 5.00 6.81 2.42
N SER A 54 5.92 7.65 1.92
CA SER A 54 5.60 8.98 1.36
C SER A 54 4.86 8.90 0.02
N PHE A 55 4.93 7.77 -0.68
CA PHE A 55 4.20 7.58 -1.93
C PHE A 55 2.75 7.18 -1.71
N VAL A 56 2.41 6.57 -0.57
CA VAL A 56 1.05 6.10 -0.30
C VAL A 56 0.11 7.28 -0.11
N ARG A 57 -0.83 7.46 -1.05
CA ARG A 57 -1.84 8.53 -1.00
C ARG A 57 -3.25 8.02 -0.79
N ARG A 58 -3.55 6.83 -1.31
CA ARG A 58 -4.84 6.17 -1.15
C ARG A 58 -4.67 4.74 -0.65
N LEU A 59 -5.45 4.39 0.36
CA LEU A 59 -5.54 3.04 0.90
C LEU A 59 -6.99 2.56 0.83
N GLU A 60 -7.21 1.41 0.21
CA GLU A 60 -8.49 0.72 0.18
C GLU A 60 -8.33 -0.67 0.82
N VAL A 61 -9.19 -1.01 1.77
CA VAL A 61 -9.24 -2.33 2.37
C VAL A 61 -10.51 -3.03 1.90
N SER A 62 -10.38 -3.83 0.84
CA SER A 62 -11.47 -4.62 0.28
C SER A 62 -11.38 -6.07 0.77
N CYS A 63 -11.49 -6.28 2.08
CA CYS A 63 -11.49 -7.63 2.65
C CYS A 63 -12.38 -7.79 3.88
N VAL A 64 -12.89 -9.00 4.08
CA VAL A 64 -13.65 -9.34 5.30
C VAL A 64 -12.69 -9.43 6.48
N ILE A 65 -12.99 -8.69 7.55
CA ILE A 65 -12.27 -8.76 8.83
C ILE A 65 -12.93 -9.86 9.67
N PRO A 66 -12.27 -10.99 9.95
CA PRO A 66 -12.85 -12.04 10.78
C PRO A 66 -13.07 -11.55 12.21
N ARG A 67 -14.09 -12.09 12.90
CA ARG A 67 -14.34 -11.76 14.31
C ARG A 67 -13.09 -12.09 15.15
N GLY A 68 -12.73 -11.17 16.05
CA GLY A 68 -11.52 -11.28 16.89
C GLY A 68 -10.26 -10.60 16.33
N TYR A 69 -10.24 -10.24 15.04
CA TYR A 69 -9.09 -9.54 14.43
C TYR A 69 -9.19 -8.02 14.46
N GLY A 70 -10.29 -7.47 14.99
CA GLY A 70 -10.56 -6.02 15.01
C GLY A 70 -9.45 -5.22 15.71
N LEU A 71 -8.95 -5.71 16.85
CA LEU A 71 -7.88 -5.02 17.59
C LEU A 71 -6.57 -4.99 16.79
N LEU A 72 -6.17 -6.14 16.22
CA LEU A 72 -4.98 -6.22 15.37
C LEU A 72 -5.13 -5.28 14.18
N PHE A 73 -6.29 -5.28 13.54
CA PHE A 73 -6.58 -4.41 12.40
C PHE A 73 -6.47 -2.93 12.75
N SER A 74 -7.07 -2.50 13.87
CA SER A 74 -6.99 -1.10 14.31
C SER A 74 -5.56 -0.68 14.66
N THR A 75 -4.80 -1.54 15.34
CA THR A 75 -3.40 -1.24 15.70
C THR A 75 -2.51 -1.13 14.48
N GLU A 76 -2.66 -2.03 13.50
CA GLU A 76 -1.87 -1.97 12.27
C GLU A 76 -2.29 -0.79 11.37
N LEU A 77 -3.58 -0.40 11.35
CA LEU A 77 -4.02 0.82 10.68
C LEU A 77 -3.43 2.07 11.31
N GLU A 78 -3.41 2.16 12.63
CA GLU A 78 -2.81 3.28 13.35
C GLU A 78 -1.31 3.42 13.04
N LYS A 79 -0.58 2.30 13.04
CA LYS A 79 0.83 2.28 12.59
C LYS A 79 0.97 2.78 11.16
N LEU A 80 0.12 2.31 10.24
CA LEU A 80 0.15 2.72 8.85
C LEU A 80 -0.06 4.23 8.71
N PHE A 81 -1.06 4.79 9.39
CA PHE A 81 -1.33 6.23 9.36
C PHE A 81 -0.15 7.06 9.89
N ASN A 82 0.51 6.57 10.95
CA ASN A 82 1.72 7.22 11.47
C ASN A 82 2.93 7.11 10.52
N LEU A 83 2.99 6.08 9.68
CA LEU A 83 4.07 5.89 8.70
C LEU A 83 3.86 6.68 7.41
N CYS A 84 2.61 6.92 7.01
CA CYS A 84 2.24 7.49 5.71
C CYS A 84 1.81 8.96 5.83
N PRO A 85 2.73 9.94 5.75
CA PRO A 85 2.41 11.36 5.91
C PRO A 85 1.57 11.94 4.76
N SER A 86 1.54 11.27 3.61
CA SER A 86 0.84 11.72 2.40
C SER A 86 -0.50 11.02 2.16
N LEU A 87 -0.94 10.18 3.11
CA LEU A 87 -2.21 9.49 3.01
C LEU A 87 -3.36 10.51 3.12
N SER A 88 -4.16 10.59 2.06
CA SER A 88 -5.28 11.55 1.95
C SER A 88 -6.63 10.87 1.78
N HIS A 89 -6.64 9.59 1.37
CA HIS A 89 -7.86 8.84 1.15
C HIS A 89 -7.78 7.44 1.75
N PHE A 90 -8.78 7.08 2.54
CA PHE A 90 -8.91 5.76 3.15
C PHE A 90 -10.35 5.25 3.02
N THR A 91 -10.51 4.01 2.57
CA THR A 91 -11.81 3.30 2.47
C THR A 91 -11.65 1.86 2.96
N TYR A 92 -12.62 1.31 3.69
CA TYR A 92 -12.64 -0.09 4.17
C TYR A 92 -14.06 -0.67 4.18
#